data_AF-A0A150X4R6-F1
#
_entry.id   AF-A0A150X4R6-F1
#
_cell.length_a   1.000
_cell.length_b   1.000
_cell.length_c   1.000
_cell.angle_alpha   90.00
_cell.angle_beta   90.00
_cell.angle_gamma   90.00
#
_symmetry.space_group_name_H-M   'P 1'
#
loop_
_entity.id
_entity.type
_entity.pdbx_description
1 polymer ?
#
loop_
_entity_poly.entity_id
_entity_poly.type
_entity_poly.pdbx_seq_one_letter_code
_entity_poly.pdbx_strand_id
1 'polypeptide(L)' 'MMKLMDLLAIGMPGGGEILVILIITFGIILPIVAIIDIAGARFEEGVTKVLWVAIVIFAPIIGSIIYFLIGYKQKLNKNN' A
#
# COMPACT_ATOMS: atom_id res chain seq x y z
N MET A 1 14.53 -2.40 28.80
CA MET A 1 13.92 -1.48 29.78
C MET A 1 13.67 -0.17 29.06
N MET A 2 12.42 0.17 28.79
CA MET A 2 12.07 1.42 28.09
C MET A 2 12.39 2.60 29.05
N LYS A 3 13.11 3.63 28.59
CA LYS A 3 13.52 4.74 29.46
C LYS A 3 12.31 5.66 29.68
N LEU A 4 12.21 6.27 30.86
CA LEU A 4 11.17 7.26 31.21
C LEU A 4 11.09 8.41 30.17
N MET A 5 12.21 8.71 29.54
CA MET A 5 12.33 9.69 28.45
C MET A 5 11.58 9.25 27.17
N ASP A 6 11.54 7.95 26.87
CA ASP A 6 10.83 7.39 25.71
C ASP A 6 9.30 7.48 25.91
N LEU A 7 8.83 7.31 27.15
CA LEU A 7 7.41 7.46 27.52
C LEU A 7 6.97 8.93 27.41
N LEU A 8 7.82 9.88 27.82
CA LEU A 8 7.57 11.31 27.66
C LEU A 8 7.55 11.73 26.18
N ALA A 9 8.42 11.16 25.34
CA ALA A 9 8.49 11.45 23.91
C ALA A 9 7.27 10.95 23.10
N ILE A 10 6.62 9.87 23.54
CA ILE A 10 5.37 9.37 22.94
C ILE A 10 4.18 10.31 23.23
N GLY A 11 4.21 11.04 24.36
CA GLY A 11 3.16 11.99 24.77
C GLY A 11 3.36 13.43 24.28
N MET A 12 4.50 13.75 23.63
CA MET A 12 4.72 15.06 23.01
C MET A 12 4.04 15.09 21.62
N PRO A 13 3.27 16.15 21.30
CA PRO A 13 2.75 16.33 19.94
C PRO A 13 3.92 16.44 18.95
N GLY A 14 3.98 15.51 18.01
CA GLY A 14 4.96 15.43 16.92
C GLY A 14 5.68 14.08 16.82
N GLY A 15 5.92 13.37 17.93
CA GLY A 15 6.76 12.15 17.92
C GLY A 15 6.00 10.89 17.50
N GLY A 16 5.02 10.48 18.31
CA GLY A 16 4.22 9.27 18.06
C GLY A 16 3.25 9.41 16.88
N GLU A 17 2.74 10.61 16.63
CA GLU A 17 1.74 10.88 15.59
C GLU A 17 2.32 10.69 14.18
N ILE A 18 3.58 11.08 13.94
CA ILE A 18 4.24 10.88 12.65
C ILE A 18 4.37 9.39 12.33
N LEU A 19 4.75 8.58 13.31
CA LEU A 19 4.84 7.13 13.13
C LEU A 19 3.48 6.50 12.84
N VAL A 20 2.43 6.94 13.53
CA VAL A 20 1.06 6.48 13.27
C VAL A 20 0.60 6.86 11.86
N ILE A 21 0.84 8.10 11.44
CA ILE A 21 0.50 8.56 10.08
C ILE A 21 1.23 7.74 9.02
N LEU A 22 2.52 7.46 9.22
CA LEU A 22 3.31 6.64 8.30
C LEU A 22 2.76 5.21 8.23
N ILE A 23 2.45 4.59 9.37
CA ILE A 23 1.90 3.23 9.41
C ILE A 23 0.56 3.16 8.70
N ILE A 24 -0.33 4.13 8.94
CA ILE A 24 -1.63 4.18 8.26
C ILE A 24 -1.45 4.42 6.75
N THR A 25 -0.58 5.35 6.37
CA THR A 25 -0.38 5.71 4.97
C THR A 25 0.19 4.54 4.16
N PHE A 26 1.28 3.94 4.63
CA PHE A 26 1.93 2.85 3.89
C PHE A 26 1.26 1.49 4.12
N GLY A 27 0.73 1.24 5.32
CA GLY A 27 0.12 -0.04 5.68
C GLY A 27 -1.35 -0.19 5.26
N ILE A 28 -2.08 0.91 5.06
CA ILE A 28 -3.52 0.88 4.76
C ILE A 28 -3.84 1.66 3.48
N ILE A 29 -3.45 2.94 3.41
CA ILE A 29 -3.85 3.78 2.26
C ILE A 29 -3.23 3.26 0.96
N LEU A 30 -1.92 3.00 0.95
CA LEU A 30 -1.21 2.48 -0.22
C LEU A 30 -1.82 1.17 -0.78
N PRO A 31 -2.08 0.13 0.03
CA PRO A 31 -2.71 -1.10 -0.46
C PRO A 31 -4.16 -0.92 -0.89
N ILE A 32 -4.95 -0.08 -0.21
CA ILE A 32 -6.33 0.20 -0.64
C ILE A 32 -6.31 0.87 -2.02
N VAL A 33 -5.47 1.89 -2.22
CA VAL A 33 -5.36 2.58 -3.52
C VAL A 33 -4.93 1.60 -4.61
N ALA A 34 -3.96 0.73 -4.34
CA ALA A 34 -3.54 -0.30 -5.28
C ALA A 34 -4.70 -1.25 -5.64
N ILE A 35 -5.47 -1.73 -4.66
CA ILE A 35 -6.61 -2.63 -4.90
C ILE A 35 -7.70 -1.94 -5.72
N ILE A 36 -8.05 -0.68 -5.42
CA ILE A 36 -9.05 0.08 -6.19
C ILE A 36 -8.60 0.23 -7.64
N ASP A 37 -7.33 0.54 -7.83
CA ASP A 37 -6.74 0.72 -9.15
C ASP A 37 -6.68 -0.60 -9.94
N ILE A 38 -6.39 -1.73 -9.29
CA ILE A 38 -6.46 -3.08 -9.89
C ILE A 38 -7.91 -3.45 -10.25
N ALA A 39 -8.86 -3.16 -9.36
CA ALA A 39 -10.26 -3.50 -9.56
C ALA A 39 -10.84 -2.78 -10.79
N GLY A 40 -10.54 -1.48 -10.93
CA GLY A 40 -10.98 -0.65 -12.05
C GLY A 40 -10.22 -0.85 -13.36
N ALA A 41 -9.00 -1.39 -13.30
CA ALA A 41 -8.21 -1.65 -14.50
C ALA A 41 -8.75 -2.83 -15.34
N ARG A 42 -8.61 -2.72 -16.67
CA ARG A 42 -8.79 -3.85 -17.58
C ARG A 42 -7.42 -4.47 -17.85
N PHE A 43 -7.30 -5.76 -17.61
CA PHE A 43 -6.12 -6.56 -17.94
C PHE A 43 -6.52 -7.52 -19.07
N GLU A 44 -5.57 -7.92 -19.92
CA GLU A 44 -5.83 -8.92 -20.98
C GLU A 44 -6.32 -10.24 -20.41
N GLU A 45 -5.75 -10.65 -19.28
CA GLU A 45 -6.05 -11.91 -18.62
C GLU A 45 -6.65 -11.67 -17.23
N GLY A 46 -7.75 -12.36 -16.93
CA GLY A 46 -8.39 -12.32 -15.61
C GLY A 46 -7.49 -12.83 -14.48
N VAL A 47 -6.61 -13.80 -14.78
CA VAL A 47 -5.65 -14.37 -13.83
C VAL A 47 -4.65 -13.31 -13.36
N THR A 48 -4.17 -12.44 -14.26
CA THR A 48 -3.24 -11.35 -13.93
C THR A 48 -3.85 -10.37 -12.93
N LYS A 49 -5.15 -10.04 -13.08
CA LYS A 49 -5.85 -9.20 -12.11
C LYS A 49 -5.87 -9.84 -10.72
N VAL A 50 -6.26 -11.11 -10.63
CA VAL A 50 -6.37 -11.84 -9.36
C VAL A 50 -5.01 -11.99 -8.69
N LEU A 51 -3.95 -12.26 -9.46
CA LEU A 51 -2.59 -12.36 -8.96
C LEU A 51 -2.13 -11.04 -8.33
N TRP A 52 -2.38 -9.90 -8.97
CA TRP A 52 -2.03 -8.60 -8.42
C TRP A 52 -2.76 -8.30 -7.12
N VAL A 53 -4.06 -8.61 -7.04
CA VAL A 53 -4.82 -8.47 -5.78
C VAL A 53 -4.23 -9.36 -4.69
N ALA A 54 -3.91 -10.62 -5.00
CA ALA A 54 -3.32 -11.54 -4.03
C ALA A 54 -1.97 -11.03 -3.51
N ILE A 55 -1.08 -10.56 -4.39
CA ILE A 55 0.22 -9.99 -4.01
C ILE A 55 0.04 -8.80 -3.06
N VAL A 56 -0.90 -7.89 -3.37
CA VAL A 56 -1.18 -6.72 -2.51
C VAL A 56 -1.78 -7.12 -1.17
N ILE A 57 -2.64 -8.15 -1.11
CA ILE A 57 -3.23 -8.60 0.17
C ILE A 57 -2.18 -9.29 1.06
N PHE A 58 -1.35 -10.18 0.50
CA PHE A 58 -0.35 -10.92 1.28
C PHE A 58 0.91 -10.11 1.58
N ALA A 59 1.20 -9.08 0.80
CA ALA A 59 2.29 -8.14 1.04
C ALA A 59 1.79 -6.69 0.82
N PRO A 60 1.13 -6.07 1.81
CA PRO A 60 0.46 -4.77 1.63
C PRO A 60 1.40 -3.65 1.18
N ILE A 61 2.56 -3.51 1.81
CA ILE A 61 3.51 -2.45 1.47
C ILE A 61 4.28 -2.82 0.20
N ILE A 62 4.97 -3.96 0.23
CA ILE A 62 5.86 -4.39 -0.87
C ILE A 62 5.06 -4.71 -2.13
N GLY A 63 3.95 -5.43 -2.00
CA GLY A 63 3.07 -5.80 -3.11
C GLY A 63 2.44 -4.60 -3.80
N SER A 64 2.02 -3.57 -3.06
CA SER A 64 1.56 -2.32 -3.67
C SER A 64 2.67 -1.58 -4.40
N ILE A 65 3.88 -1.53 -3.85
CA ILE A 65 5.04 -0.92 -4.53
C ILE A 65 5.32 -1.66 -5.84
N ILE A 66 5.40 -2.99 -5.81
CA ILE A 66 5.63 -3.82 -7.01
C ILE A 66 4.51 -3.59 -8.04
N TYR A 67 3.26 -3.54 -7.59
CA TYR A 67 2.12 -3.27 -8.46
C TYR A 67 2.27 -1.92 -9.19
N PHE A 68 2.56 -0.83 -8.48
CA PHE A 68 2.70 0.48 -9.13
C PHE A 68 3.91 0.56 -10.07
N LEU A 69 4.99 -0.16 -9.78
CA LEU A 69 6.18 -0.19 -10.63
C LEU A 69 5.99 -1.05 -11.89
N ILE A 70 5.37 -2.22 -11.75
CA ILE A 70 5.32 -3.26 -12.78
C ILE A 70 3.89 -3.54 -13.25
N GLY A 71 2.98 -3.83 -12.32
CA GLY A 71 1.60 -4.20 -12.62
C GLY A 71 0.81 -3.12 -13.33
N TYR A 72 1.10 -1.85 -13.06
CA TYR A 72 0.48 -0.71 -13.75
C TYR A 72 0.70 -0.72 -15.27
N LYS A 73 1.87 -1.21 -15.72
CA LYS A 73 2.22 -1.27 -17.16
C LYS A 73 1.50 -2.39 -17.90
N GLN A 74 0.98 -3.39 -17.18
CA GLN A 74 0.28 -4.55 -17.74
C GLN A 74 -1.21 -4.28 -17.98
N LYS A 75 -1.69 -3.07 -17.63
CA LYS A 75 -3.05 -2.66 -17.92
C LYS A 75 -3.23 -2.46 -19.41
N LEU A 76 -4.37 -2.90 -19.93
CA LEU A 76 -4.76 -2.61 -21.30
C LEU A 76 -4.90 -1.11 -21.49
N ASN A 77 -4.14 -0.56 -22.43
CA ASN A 77 -4.28 0.83 -22.81
C ASN A 77 -5.61 0.98 -23.55
N LYS A 78 -6.55 1.76 -22.99
CA LYS A 78 -7.86 2.03 -23.59
C LYS A 78 -7.69 3.06 -24.72
N ASN A 79 -6.93 2.71 -25.74
CA ASN A 79 -6.86 3.46 -26.99
C ASN A 79 -7.74 2.76 -28.03
N ASN A 80 -9.05 3.03 -27.96
CA ASN A 80 -10.00 2.90 -29.06
C ASN A 80 -10.82 4.18 -29.09
#